data_AF-A0A076NMQ1-F1
#
_entry.id   AF-A0A076NMQ1-F1
#
_cell.length_a   1.000
_cell.length_b   1.000
_cell.length_c   1.000
_cell.angle_alpha   90.00
_cell.angle_beta   90.00
_cell.angle_gamma   90.00
#
_symmetry.space_group_name_H-M   'P 1'
#
loop_
_entity.id
_entity.type
_entity.pdbx_description
1 polymer ?
#
loop_
_entity_poly.entity_id
_entity_poly.type
_entity_poly.pdbx_seq_one_letter_code
_entity_poly.pdbx_strand_id
1 'polypeptide(L)'
;MSTEILVGLISLIGGIIVAAIGWLGRRDETTTTASETLINGQSARIDKLETRLDSVEFALRETREELQAIQSHAGDLRDALRRALVWISEALEHFRSPESIAPPDEPDVEAWRKLIESPPRARNPPTNST
;
A
#
# COMPACT_ATOMS: atom_id res chain seq x y z
N MET A 1 -45.88 12.46 -64.97
CA MET A 1 -45.60 13.03 -63.64
C MET A 1 -45.05 12.02 -62.63
N SER A 2 -45.48 10.75 -62.60
CA SER A 2 -45.06 9.81 -61.54
C SER A 2 -43.62 9.29 -61.65
N THR A 3 -43.06 9.20 -62.85
CA THR A 3 -41.70 8.68 -63.10
C THR A 3 -40.59 9.70 -62.81
N GLU A 4 -40.81 10.99 -63.07
CA GLU A 4 -39.83 12.05 -62.81
C GLU A 4 -39.65 12.32 -61.31
N ILE A 5 -40.74 12.21 -60.54
CA ILE A 5 -40.69 12.33 -59.07
C ILE A 5 -39.91 11.18 -58.44
N LEU A 6 -40.05 9.96 -58.99
CA LEU A 6 -39.35 8.77 -58.48
C LEU A 6 -37.84 8.83 -58.74
N VAL A 7 -37.43 9.27 -59.94
CA VAL A 7 -36.01 9.41 -60.30
C VAL A 7 -35.36 10.55 -59.51
N GLY A 8 -36.07 11.67 -59.32
CA GLY A 8 -35.59 12.79 -58.50
C GLY A 8 -35.42 12.44 -57.03
N LEU A 9 -36.29 11.60 -56.47
CA LEU A 9 -36.18 11.12 -55.07
C LEU A 9 -34.96 10.20 -54.89
N ILE A 10 -34.69 9.31 -55.84
CA ILE A 10 -33.57 8.37 -55.75
C ILE A 10 -32.23 9.09 -55.90
N SER A 11 -32.11 10.07 -56.82
CA SER A 11 -30.87 10.84 -56.99
C SER A 11 -30.59 11.76 -55.80
N LEU A 12 -31.64 12.32 -55.17
CA LEU A 12 -31.52 13.15 -53.97
C LEU A 12 -31.02 12.33 -52.78
N ILE A 13 -31.59 11.13 -52.56
CA ILE A 13 -31.16 10.23 -51.49
C ILE A 13 -29.72 9.74 -51.72
N GLY A 14 -29.37 9.36 -52.96
CA GLY A 14 -28.02 8.92 -53.30
C GLY A 14 -26.96 10.01 -53.10
N GLY A 15 -27.26 11.26 -53.49
CA GLY A 15 -26.35 12.39 -53.29
C GLY A 15 -26.13 12.74 -51.81
N ILE A 16 -27.20 12.69 -50.99
CA ILE A 16 -27.12 12.93 -49.55
C ILE A 16 -26.29 11.86 -48.85
N ILE A 17 -26.44 10.58 -49.25
CA ILE A 17 -25.66 9.47 -48.67
C ILE A 17 -24.18 9.59 -49.03
N VAL A 18 -23.84 9.90 -50.29
CA VAL A 18 -22.43 10.06 -50.70
C VAL A 18 -21.78 11.29 -50.06
N ALA A 19 -22.51 12.40 -49.94
CA ALA A 19 -22.04 13.58 -49.22
C ALA A 19 -21.87 13.31 -47.71
N ALA A 20 -22.79 12.54 -47.11
CA ALA A 20 -22.69 12.12 -45.72
C ALA A 20 -21.51 11.19 -45.48
N ILE A 21 -21.23 10.23 -46.38
CA ILE A 21 -20.07 9.32 -46.29
C ILE A 21 -18.76 10.09 -46.50
N GLY A 22 -18.69 11.00 -47.47
CA GLY A 22 -17.51 11.85 -47.70
C GLY A 22 -17.24 12.83 -46.55
N TRP A 23 -18.30 13.30 -45.88
CA TRP A 23 -18.19 14.15 -44.69
C TRP A 23 -17.91 13.35 -43.41
N LEU A 24 -18.42 12.11 -43.29
CA LEU A 24 -18.08 11.19 -42.21
C LEU A 24 -16.61 10.80 -42.29
N GLY A 25 -16.08 10.44 -43.45
CA GLY A 25 -14.66 10.06 -43.61
C GLY A 25 -13.69 11.19 -43.22
N ARG A 26 -14.03 12.44 -43.53
CA ARG A 26 -13.22 13.62 -43.16
C ARG A 26 -13.37 14.01 -41.68
N ARG A 27 -14.49 13.66 -41.04
CA ARG A 27 -14.67 13.76 -39.59
C ARG A 27 -13.96 12.63 -38.87
N ASP A 28 -14.04 11.41 -39.38
CA ASP A 28 -13.45 10.21 -38.81
C ASP A 28 -11.93 10.29 -38.75
N GLU A 29 -11.25 10.86 -39.74
CA GLU A 29 -9.81 11.11 -39.65
C GLU A 29 -9.45 12.04 -38.48
N THR A 30 -10.22 13.11 -38.26
CA THR A 30 -9.92 14.09 -37.20
C THR A 30 -10.41 13.66 -35.81
N THR A 31 -11.54 12.96 -35.72
CA THR A 31 -12.06 12.41 -34.46
C THR A 31 -11.33 11.14 -34.04
N THR A 32 -10.86 10.30 -34.98
CA THR A 32 -10.04 9.11 -34.67
C THR A 32 -8.67 9.54 -34.16
N THR A 33 -7.99 10.47 -34.80
CA THR A 33 -6.68 10.97 -34.31
C THR A 33 -6.81 11.70 -32.96
N ALA A 34 -7.87 12.48 -32.75
CA ALA A 34 -8.13 13.11 -31.46
C ALA A 34 -8.46 12.07 -30.35
N SER A 35 -9.24 11.04 -30.68
CA SER A 35 -9.58 9.96 -29.75
C SER A 35 -8.38 9.09 -29.42
N GLU A 36 -7.54 8.73 -30.40
CA GLU A 36 -6.27 8.02 -30.19
C GLU A 36 -5.32 8.81 -29.30
N THR A 37 -5.20 10.12 -29.51
CA THR A 37 -4.34 10.97 -28.68
C THR A 37 -4.81 11.01 -27.23
N LEU A 38 -6.13 11.08 -27.00
CA LEU A 38 -6.72 11.03 -25.66
C LEU A 38 -6.56 9.66 -25.01
N ILE A 39 -6.76 8.57 -25.74
CA ILE A 39 -6.60 7.20 -25.26
C ILE A 39 -5.13 6.91 -24.92
N ASN A 40 -4.19 7.31 -25.78
CA ASN A 40 -2.76 7.15 -25.53
C ASN A 40 -2.31 8.01 -24.33
N GLY A 41 -2.82 9.24 -24.23
CA GLY A 41 -2.57 10.11 -23.08
C GLY A 41 -3.15 9.58 -21.77
N GLN A 42 -4.31 8.92 -21.81
CA GLN A 42 -4.90 8.24 -20.65
C GLN A 42 -4.12 6.99 -20.28
N SER A 43 -3.69 6.18 -21.26
CA SER A 43 -2.89 4.97 -21.03
C SER A 43 -1.58 5.31 -20.32
N ALA A 44 -0.83 6.30 -20.81
CA ALA A 44 0.41 6.75 -20.16
C ALA A 44 0.19 7.29 -18.73
N ARG A 45 -0.99 7.86 -18.44
CA ARG A 45 -1.35 8.30 -17.08
C ARG A 45 -1.69 7.11 -16.18
N ILE A 46 -2.35 6.09 -16.72
CA ILE A 46 -2.66 4.85 -16.01
C ILE A 46 -1.37 4.13 -15.64
N ASP A 47 -0.45 3.95 -16.59
CA ASP A 47 0.85 3.28 -16.34
C ASP A 47 1.65 3.99 -15.23
N LYS A 48 1.63 5.33 -15.25
CA LYS A 48 2.29 6.15 -14.21
C LYS A 48 1.59 6.00 -12.85
N LEU A 49 0.26 5.86 -12.83
CA LEU A 49 -0.47 5.64 -11.59
C LEU A 49 -0.21 4.24 -11.03
N GLU A 50 -0.15 3.23 -11.89
CA GLU A 50 0.18 1.85 -11.52
C GLU A 50 1.58 1.79 -10.89
N THR A 51 2.60 2.37 -11.56
CA THR A 51 3.96 2.45 -11.01
C THR A 51 4.01 3.15 -9.64
N ARG A 52 3.21 4.21 -9.46
CA ARG A 52 3.13 4.93 -8.18
C ARG A 52 2.41 4.10 -7.11
N LEU A 53 1.40 3.34 -7.49
CA LEU A 53 0.66 2.46 -6.61
C LEU A 53 1.56 1.32 -6.12
N ASP A 54 2.32 0.70 -7.01
CA ASP A 54 3.32 -0.32 -6.67
C ASP A 54 4.36 0.22 -5.68
N SER A 55 4.86 1.44 -5.92
CA SER A 55 5.80 2.09 -5.01
C SER A 55 5.20 2.38 -3.63
N VAL A 56 3.92 2.77 -3.57
CA VAL A 56 3.22 3.00 -2.30
C VAL A 56 2.96 1.68 -1.58
N GLU A 57 2.59 0.63 -2.31
CA GLU A 57 2.38 -0.70 -1.73
C GLU A 57 3.67 -1.25 -1.12
N PHE A 58 4.80 -1.07 -1.81
CA PHE A 58 6.12 -1.43 -1.28
C PHE A 58 6.45 -0.66 0.01
N ALA A 59 6.32 0.66 0.00
CA ALA A 59 6.59 1.48 1.19
C ALA A 59 5.64 1.16 2.36
N LEU A 60 4.38 0.84 2.07
CA LEU A 60 3.40 0.43 3.09
C LEU A 60 3.77 -0.92 3.70
N ARG A 61 4.28 -1.86 2.90
CA ARG A 61 4.76 -3.15 3.40
C ARG A 61 5.96 -2.96 4.33
N GLU A 62 6.94 -2.16 3.93
CA GLU A 62 8.10 -1.82 4.75
C GLU A 62 7.68 -1.17 6.07
N THR A 63 6.80 -0.17 6.02
CA THR A 63 6.29 0.50 7.23
C THR A 63 5.57 -0.46 8.17
N ARG A 64 4.81 -1.43 7.64
CA ARG A 64 4.13 -2.45 8.46
C ARG A 64 5.13 -3.36 9.17
N GLU A 65 6.20 -3.75 8.49
CA GLU A 65 7.28 -4.57 9.05
C GLU A 65 8.02 -3.81 10.16
N GLU A 66 8.33 -2.53 9.95
CA GLU A 66 8.92 -1.65 10.97
C GLU A 66 8.01 -1.49 12.20
N LEU A 67 6.72 -1.20 11.98
CA LEU A 67 5.75 -1.09 13.07
C LEU A 67 5.65 -2.37 13.89
N GLN A 68 5.66 -3.53 13.23
CA GLN A 68 5.67 -4.82 13.91
C GLN A 68 6.94 -5.01 14.75
N ALA A 69 8.10 -4.60 14.24
CA ALA A 69 9.36 -4.64 14.97
C ALA A 69 9.35 -3.73 16.22
N ILE A 70 8.81 -2.51 16.08
CA ILE A 70 8.67 -1.56 17.18
C ILE A 70 7.72 -2.08 18.25
N GLN A 71 6.55 -2.59 17.85
CA GLN A 71 5.55 -3.13 18.79
C GLN A 71 6.10 -4.33 19.57
N SER A 72 6.80 -5.23 18.88
CA SER A 72 7.46 -6.38 19.52
C SER A 72 8.49 -5.93 20.55
N HIS A 73 9.37 -5.02 20.15
CA HIS A 73 10.44 -4.51 21.02
C HIS A 73 9.90 -3.75 22.23
N ALA A 74 8.85 -2.95 22.06
CA ALA A 74 8.16 -2.29 23.17
C ALA A 74 7.53 -3.30 24.15
N GLY A 75 7.00 -4.41 23.64
CA GLY A 75 6.53 -5.53 24.45
C GLY A 75 7.64 -6.15 25.30
N ASP A 76 8.78 -6.44 24.67
CA ASP A 76 9.95 -7.00 25.37
C ASP A 76 10.46 -6.07 26.48
N LEU A 77 10.53 -4.76 26.22
CA LEU A 77 10.90 -3.75 27.21
C LEU A 77 9.91 -3.67 28.38
N ARG A 78 8.61 -3.73 28.08
CA ARG A 78 7.56 -3.74 29.11
C ARG A 78 7.67 -4.96 30.01
N ASP A 79 7.94 -6.13 29.43
CA ASP A 79 8.12 -7.37 30.18
C ASP A 79 9.41 -7.36 31.02
N ALA A 80 10.49 -6.77 30.50
CA ALA A 80 11.71 -6.53 31.26
C ALA A 80 11.47 -5.59 32.45
N LEU A 81 10.79 -4.47 32.23
CA LEU A 81 10.42 -3.53 33.30
C LEU A 81 9.54 -4.20 34.36
N ARG A 82 8.57 -5.02 33.96
CA ARG A 82 7.71 -5.75 34.90
C ARG A 82 8.52 -6.70 35.78
N ARG A 83 9.45 -7.45 35.18
CA ARG A 83 10.36 -8.35 35.93
C ARG A 83 11.27 -7.57 36.88
N ALA A 84 11.79 -6.42 36.45
CA ALA A 84 12.59 -5.55 37.31
C ALA A 84 11.81 -5.04 38.53
N LEU A 85 10.56 -4.61 38.33
CA LEU A 85 9.71 -4.15 39.43
C LEU A 85 9.37 -5.28 40.42
N VAL A 86 9.09 -6.48 39.92
CA VAL A 86 8.86 -7.66 40.77
C VAL A 86 10.11 -7.97 41.61
N TRP A 87 11.28 -8.03 40.97
CA TRP A 87 12.53 -8.26 41.67
C TRP A 87 12.80 -7.18 42.74
N ILE A 88 12.57 -5.90 42.42
CA ILE A 88 12.71 -4.80 43.40
C ILE A 88 11.77 -5.02 44.59
N SER A 89 10.52 -5.41 44.36
CA SER A 89 9.57 -5.67 45.46
C SER A 89 10.02 -6.83 46.34
N GLU A 90 10.47 -7.94 45.76
CA GLU A 90 10.96 -9.11 46.49
C GLU A 90 12.25 -8.78 47.27
N ALA A 91 13.16 -8.01 46.67
CA ALA A 91 14.37 -7.56 47.33
C ALA A 91 14.04 -6.66 48.54
N LEU A 92 13.08 -5.74 48.39
CA LEU A 92 12.62 -4.89 49.49
C LEU A 92 11.97 -5.69 50.62
N GLU A 93 11.22 -6.73 50.31
CA GLU A 93 10.65 -7.64 51.31
C GLU A 93 11.74 -8.40 52.06
N HIS A 94 12.72 -8.94 51.34
CA HIS A 94 13.90 -9.56 51.94
C HIS A 94 14.64 -8.58 52.86
N PHE A 95 14.91 -7.35 52.42
CA PHE A 95 15.58 -6.34 53.27
C PHE A 95 14.80 -5.98 54.53
N ARG A 96 13.46 -6.05 54.50
CA ARG A 96 12.61 -5.81 55.67
C ARG A 96 12.61 -6.99 56.65
N SER A 97 12.75 -8.22 56.15
CA SER A 97 12.72 -9.45 56.95
C SER A 97 13.81 -10.45 56.51
N PRO A 98 15.10 -10.11 56.69
CA PRO A 98 16.21 -10.85 56.07
C PRO A 98 16.39 -12.26 56.63
N GLU A 99 15.97 -12.48 57.87
CA GLU A 99 16.06 -13.79 58.54
C GLU A 99 14.90 -14.73 58.19
N SER A 100 13.78 -14.19 57.66
CA SER A 100 12.57 -15.00 57.39
C SER A 100 12.26 -15.16 55.91
N ILE A 101 12.85 -14.34 55.03
CA ILE A 101 12.61 -14.34 53.59
C ILE A 101 13.94 -14.59 52.90
N ALA A 102 13.99 -15.55 51.97
CA ALA A 102 15.19 -15.81 51.18
C ALA A 102 15.46 -14.63 50.21
N PRO A 103 16.72 -14.32 49.89
CA PRO A 103 17.02 -13.30 48.89
C PRO A 103 16.46 -13.72 47.53
N PRO A 104 15.92 -12.79 46.73
CA PRO A 104 15.46 -13.09 45.38
C PRO A 104 16.64 -13.42 44.47
N ASP A 105 16.38 -14.22 43.44
CA ASP A 105 17.38 -14.55 42.41
C ASP A 105 17.91 -13.27 41.74
N GLU A 106 19.20 -13.26 41.40
CA GLU A 106 19.83 -12.08 40.80
C GLU A 106 19.21 -11.80 39.42
N PRO A 107 18.83 -10.55 39.13
CA PRO A 107 18.22 -10.22 37.85
C PRO A 107 19.29 -10.23 36.76
N ASP A 108 18.92 -10.68 35.56
CA ASP A 108 19.82 -10.63 34.40
C ASP A 108 19.92 -9.19 33.85
N VAL A 109 20.69 -8.37 34.54
CA VAL A 109 20.89 -6.94 34.22
C VAL A 109 21.56 -6.78 32.86
N GLU A 110 22.39 -7.73 32.46
CA GLU A 110 23.10 -7.70 31.18
C GLU A 110 22.15 -7.98 30.01
N ALA A 111 21.21 -8.91 30.17
CA ALA A 111 20.14 -9.11 29.19
C ALA A 111 19.25 -7.86 29.06
N TRP A 112 18.95 -7.17 30.16
CA TRP A 112 18.17 -5.92 30.12
C TRP A 112 18.93 -4.80 29.43
N ARG A 113 20.23 -4.64 29.73
CA ARG A 113 21.10 -3.67 29.06
C ARG A 113 21.12 -3.91 27.55
N LYS A 114 21.38 -5.15 27.14
CA LYS A 114 21.39 -5.53 25.72
C LYS A 114 20.05 -5.24 25.06
N LEU A 115 18.93 -5.48 25.75
CA LEU A 115 17.61 -5.18 25.22
C LEU A 115 17.39 -3.68 25.01
N ILE A 116 17.82 -2.83 25.94
CA ILE A 116 17.71 -1.36 25.84
C ILE A 116 18.59 -0.80 24.72
N GLU A 117 19.79 -1.36 24.55
CA GLU A 117 20.77 -0.91 23.55
C GLU A 117 20.46 -1.47 22.14
N SER A 118 19.64 -2.53 22.04
CA SER A 118 19.31 -3.16 20.77
C SER A 118 18.26 -2.36 19.99
N PRO A 119 18.40 -2.23 18.66
CA PRO A 119 17.37 -1.62 17.84
C PRO A 119 16.09 -2.48 17.82
N PRO A 120 14.92 -1.88 17.50
CA PRO A 120 13.67 -2.62 17.40
C PRO A 120 13.79 -3.75 16.39
N ARG A 121 13.40 -4.96 16.80
CA ARG A 121 13.41 -6.14 15.94
C ARG A 121 12.12 -6.93 16.15
N ALA A 122 11.49 -7.33 15.05
CA ALA A 122 10.33 -8.21 15.12
C ALA A 122 10.79 -9.57 15.66
N ARG A 123 10.16 -10.04 16.74
CA ARG A 123 10.42 -11.36 17.33
C ARG A 123 10.12 -12.50 16.35
N ASN A 124 9.17 -12.29 15.43
CA ASN A 124 8.86 -13.17 14.31
C ASN A 124 8.78 -12.32 13.02
N PRO A 125 9.87 -12.20 12.24
CA PRO A 125 9.79 -11.54 10.95
C PRO A 125 8.81 -12.31 10.05
N PRO A 126 8.01 -11.62 9.22
CA PRO A 126 7.16 -12.30 8.25
C PRO A 126 8.03 -13.20 7.37
N THR A 127 7.72 -14.49 7.34
CA THR A 127 8.36 -15.42 6.40
C THR A 127 7.88 -15.06 5.00
N ASN A 128 8.76 -14.50 4.18
CA ASN A 128 8.51 -14.32 2.76
C ASN A 128 8.43 -15.70 2.10
N SER A 129 7.26 -16.34 2.13
CA SER A 129 6.95 -17.48 1.25
C SER A 129 6.95 -16.94 -0.18
N THR A 130 7.97 -17.36 -0.93
CA THR A 130 8.18 -17.05 -2.34
C THR A 130 7.10 -17.69 -3.19
#